data_AF-A0A819AW79-F1
#
_entry.id   AF-A0A819AW79-F1
#
_cell.length_a   1.000
_cell.length_b   1.000
_cell.length_c   1.000
_cell.angle_alpha   90.00
_cell.angle_beta   90.00
_cell.angle_gamma   90.00
#
_symmetry.space_group_name_H-M   'P 1'
#
loop_
_entity.id
_entity.type
_entity.pdbx_description
1 polymer ?
#
loop_
_entity_poly.entity_id
_entity_poly.type
_entity_poly.pdbx_seq_one_letter_code
_entity_poly.pdbx_strand_id
1 'polypeptide(L)'
;FYEIADRLGIMLWHDFMFACSLYPVDDAFLLNVRNEILYQVERLQSHPSIVLWAGNNENEMVLAHYTRIAPPDEREPLKNDYRKLYIYTIMAAVAEVDPNGSRPFVSSSPSNGIESIKENYTAQNPQDPLSFNLQHISNLLYLCIL
;
A
#
# COMPACT_ATOMS: atom_id res chain seq x y z
N PHE A 1 -15.98 -2.76 -14.86
CA PHE A 1 -15.54 -1.59 -14.06
C PHE A 1 -14.31 -0.95 -14.69
N TYR A 2 -13.16 -1.62 -14.66
CA TYR A 2 -11.90 -1.08 -15.21
C TYR A 2 -11.98 -0.66 -16.68
N GLU A 3 -12.62 -1.47 -17.55
CA GLU A 3 -12.85 -1.08 -18.95
C GLU A 3 -13.65 0.22 -19.11
N ILE A 4 -14.58 0.51 -18.20
CA ILE A 4 -15.37 1.75 -18.22
C ILE A 4 -14.48 2.92 -17.77
N ALA A 5 -13.68 2.71 -16.72
CA ALA A 5 -12.71 3.72 -16.26
C ALA A 5 -11.70 4.04 -17.37
N ASP A 6 -11.20 3.03 -18.08
CA ASP A 6 -10.31 3.20 -19.24
C ASP A 6 -10.99 4.04 -20.33
N ARG A 7 -12.23 3.69 -20.71
CA ARG A 7 -12.98 4.39 -21.77
C ARG A 7 -13.32 5.84 -21.43
N LEU A 8 -13.56 6.12 -20.14
CA LEU A 8 -13.92 7.45 -19.66
C LEU A 8 -12.69 8.28 -19.25
N GLY A 9 -11.49 7.71 -19.24
CA GLY A 9 -10.28 8.39 -18.77
C GLY A 9 -10.29 8.65 -17.26
N ILE A 10 -10.97 7.82 -16.48
CA ILE A 10 -11.02 7.94 -15.01
C ILE A 10 -9.81 7.20 -14.44
N MET A 11 -8.92 7.95 -13.78
CA MET A 11 -7.78 7.37 -13.09
C MET A 11 -8.20 6.67 -11.80
N LEU A 12 -7.60 5.53 -11.54
CA LEU A 12 -7.86 4.66 -10.41
C LEU A 12 -6.60 4.55 -9.56
N TRP A 13 -6.78 4.93 -8.29
CA TRP A 13 -5.93 4.50 -7.19
C TRP A 13 -6.41 3.13 -6.74
N HIS A 14 -5.56 2.11 -6.83
CA HIS A 14 -5.97 0.74 -6.55
C HIS A 14 -5.33 0.18 -5.27
N ASP A 15 -6.08 0.17 -4.18
CA ASP A 15 -5.71 -0.54 -2.95
C ASP A 15 -5.86 -2.06 -3.14
N PHE A 16 -4.95 -2.83 -2.57
CA PHE A 16 -5.18 -4.25 -2.28
C PHE A 16 -6.12 -4.41 -1.08
N MET A 17 -6.75 -5.57 -0.95
CA MET A 17 -7.89 -5.80 -0.06
C MET A 17 -7.50 -5.99 1.42
N PHE A 18 -6.66 -5.09 1.94
CA PHE A 18 -6.25 -5.00 3.34
C PHE A 18 -6.64 -3.62 3.87
N ALA A 19 -7.34 -3.56 5.00
CA ALA A 19 -7.88 -2.29 5.50
C ALA A 19 -8.05 -2.27 7.02
N CYS A 20 -7.62 -1.16 7.62
CA CYS A 20 -7.84 -0.78 9.02
C CYS A 20 -7.57 -1.90 10.05
N SER A 21 -6.58 -2.77 9.79
CA SER A 21 -6.28 -3.93 10.64
C SER A 21 -4.82 -4.38 10.52
N LEU A 22 -4.34 -5.04 11.56
CA LEU A 22 -3.14 -5.89 11.48
C LEU A 22 -3.56 -7.28 11.00
N TYR A 23 -2.68 -7.95 10.26
CA TYR A 23 -2.96 -9.24 9.63
C TYR A 23 -1.91 -10.28 10.05
N PRO A 24 -2.26 -11.58 10.05
CA PRO A 24 -1.30 -12.65 10.29
C PRO A 24 -0.15 -12.64 9.27
N VAL A 25 0.98 -13.22 9.66
CA VAL A 25 2.17 -13.34 8.79
C VAL A 25 2.80 -14.71 8.84
N ASP A 26 2.02 -15.73 9.24
CA ASP A 26 2.42 -17.12 9.09
C ASP A 26 2.55 -17.48 7.61
N ASP A 27 3.37 -18.49 7.32
CA ASP A 27 3.78 -18.77 5.94
C ASP A 27 2.62 -19.23 5.05
N ALA A 28 1.59 -19.87 5.63
CA ALA A 28 0.41 -20.27 4.88
C ALA A 28 -0.43 -19.05 4.47
N PHE A 29 -0.63 -18.10 5.39
CA PHE A 29 -1.30 -16.83 5.09
C PHE A 29 -0.54 -16.04 4.02
N LEU A 30 0.79 -15.88 4.17
CA LEU A 30 1.59 -15.10 3.22
C LEU A 30 1.65 -15.75 1.83
N LEU A 31 1.70 -17.08 1.73
CA LEU A 31 1.63 -17.78 0.46
C LEU A 31 0.29 -17.55 -0.23
N ASN A 32 -0.81 -17.59 0.54
CA ASN A 32 -2.14 -17.31 0.01
C ASN A 32 -2.24 -15.86 -0.49
N VAL A 33 -1.78 -14.88 0.30
CA VAL A 33 -1.72 -13.47 -0.09
C VAL A 33 -0.90 -13.30 -1.36
N ARG A 34 0.31 -13.88 -1.42
CA ARG A 34 1.17 -13.79 -2.60
C ARG A 34 0.45 -14.25 -3.87
N ASN A 35 -0.24 -15.40 -3.81
CA ASN A 35 -0.98 -15.94 -4.95
C ASN A 35 -2.15 -15.02 -5.35
N GLU A 36 -2.85 -14.43 -4.38
CA GLU A 36 -3.89 -13.43 -4.65
C GLU A 36 -3.33 -12.20 -5.37
N ILE A 37 -2.23 -11.63 -4.86
CA ILE A 37 -1.60 -10.45 -5.46
C ILE A 37 -1.15 -10.74 -6.90
N LEU A 38 -0.45 -11.85 -7.13
CA LEU A 38 -0.03 -12.23 -8.48
C LEU A 38 -1.21 -12.31 -9.45
N TYR A 39 -2.27 -13.02 -9.03
CA TYR A 39 -3.47 -13.17 -9.85
C TYR A 39 -4.15 -11.82 -10.14
N GLN A 40 -4.32 -10.96 -9.13
CA GLN A 40 -4.99 -9.68 -9.31
C GLN A 40 -4.17 -8.72 -10.18
N VAL A 41 -2.86 -8.63 -9.96
CA VAL A 41 -2.00 -7.76 -10.75
C VAL A 41 -1.94 -8.24 -12.19
N GLU A 42 -1.78 -9.54 -12.43
CA GLU A 42 -1.75 -10.10 -13.79
C GLU A 42 -3.05 -9.79 -14.55
N ARG A 43 -4.19 -9.93 -13.88
CA ARG A 43 -5.50 -9.63 -14.44
C ARG A 43 -5.72 -8.14 -14.72
N LEU A 44 -5.11 -7.25 -13.95
CA LEU A 44 -5.47 -5.83 -13.92
C LEU A 44 -4.44 -4.88 -14.54
N GLN A 45 -3.17 -5.26 -14.61
CA GLN A 45 -2.09 -4.37 -15.02
C GLN A 45 -2.19 -3.85 -16.47
N SER A 46 -3.00 -4.49 -17.32
CA SER A 46 -3.26 -4.01 -18.68
C SER A 46 -4.21 -2.80 -18.74
N HIS A 47 -4.88 -2.46 -17.63
CA HIS A 47 -5.80 -1.31 -17.58
C HIS A 47 -5.02 0.01 -17.36
N PRO A 48 -5.01 0.93 -18.35
CA PRO A 48 -4.34 2.22 -18.21
C PRO A 48 -4.99 3.14 -17.17
N SER A 49 -6.27 2.91 -16.82
CA SER A 49 -6.93 3.65 -15.75
C SER A 49 -6.25 3.44 -14.40
N ILE A 50 -5.64 2.29 -14.13
CA ILE A 50 -4.90 2.09 -12.88
C ILE A 50 -3.59 2.85 -13.00
N VAL A 51 -3.38 3.83 -12.12
CA VAL A 51 -2.19 4.70 -12.16
C VAL A 51 -1.27 4.47 -10.96
N LEU A 52 -1.73 3.73 -9.94
CA LEU A 52 -1.00 3.48 -8.71
C LEU A 52 -1.54 2.23 -8.00
N TRP A 53 -0.62 1.43 -7.45
CA TRP A 53 -0.92 0.32 -6.55
C TRP A 53 -0.67 0.73 -5.11
N ALA A 54 -1.60 0.42 -4.22
CA ALA A 54 -1.48 0.69 -2.80
C ALA A 54 -1.64 -0.60 -1.98
N GLY A 55 -0.70 -0.84 -1.07
CA GLY A 55 -0.63 -2.07 -0.29
C GLY A 55 -1.83 -2.31 0.62
N ASN A 56 -2.41 -1.23 1.16
CA ASN A 56 -3.55 -1.27 2.07
C ASN A 56 -4.16 0.13 2.30
N ASN A 57 -5.33 0.12 2.95
CA ASN A 57 -5.94 1.30 3.56
C ASN A 57 -5.61 1.37 5.07
N GLU A 58 -4.95 2.44 5.49
CA GLU A 58 -4.72 2.88 6.87
C GLU A 58 -3.89 1.95 7.78
N ASN A 59 -3.29 0.87 7.28
CA ASN A 59 -2.62 -0.08 8.17
C ASN A 59 -1.29 0.46 8.71
N GLU A 60 -0.63 1.41 8.05
CA GLU A 60 0.54 2.11 8.63
C GLU A 60 0.12 2.93 9.85
N MET A 61 -1.06 3.57 9.82
CA MET A 61 -1.64 4.28 10.98
C MET A 61 -2.05 3.33 12.09
N VAL A 62 -2.69 2.22 11.74
CA VAL A 62 -3.05 1.18 12.71
C VAL A 62 -1.78 0.67 13.41
N LEU A 63 -0.72 0.38 12.66
CA LEU A 63 0.57 0.01 13.21
C LEU A 63 1.14 1.10 14.13
N ALA A 64 1.14 2.36 13.71
CA ALA A 64 1.62 3.48 14.53
C ALA A 64 0.84 3.59 15.86
N HIS A 65 -0.47 3.36 15.84
CA HIS A 65 -1.30 3.32 17.04
C HIS A 65 -0.88 2.17 17.98
N TYR A 66 -0.81 0.94 17.49
CA TYR A 66 -0.47 -0.23 18.29
C TYR A 66 0.96 -0.15 18.86
N THR A 67 1.92 0.27 18.04
CA THR A 67 3.32 0.42 18.50
C THR A 67 3.49 1.50 19.56
N ARG A 68 2.64 2.54 19.57
CA ARG A 68 2.66 3.58 20.62
C ARG A 68 2.22 3.06 21.99
N ILE A 69 1.26 2.14 22.02
CA ILE A 69 0.69 1.60 23.27
C ILE A 69 1.33 0.28 23.71
N ALA A 70 2.05 -0.41 22.80
CA ALA A 70 2.70 -1.69 23.10
C ALA A 70 3.92 -1.54 24.03
N PRO A 71 4.21 -2.59 24.84
CA PRO A 71 5.49 -2.74 25.55
C PRO A 71 6.69 -2.61 24.60
N PRO A 72 7.85 -2.07 25.03
CA PRO A 72 9.00 -1.84 24.15
C PRO A 72 9.48 -3.05 23.36
N ASP A 73 9.40 -4.24 23.94
CA ASP A 73 9.80 -5.53 23.36
C ASP A 73 8.82 -6.06 22.29
N GLU A 74 7.57 -5.59 22.30
CA GLU A 74 6.54 -6.00 21.32
C GLU A 74 6.47 -5.06 20.10
N ARG A 75 7.07 -3.86 20.16
CA ARG A 75 6.97 -2.85 19.08
C ARG A 75 7.64 -3.28 17.78
N GLU A 76 8.86 -3.78 17.86
CA GLU A 76 9.61 -4.16 16.66
C GLU A 76 9.04 -5.42 15.97
N PRO A 77 8.58 -6.45 16.70
CA PRO A 77 7.79 -7.54 16.11
C PRO A 77 6.60 -7.04 15.26
N LEU A 78 5.78 -6.12 15.77
CA LEU A 78 4.64 -5.56 15.00
C LEU A 78 5.10 -4.89 13.69
N LYS A 79 6.22 -4.16 13.74
CA LYS A 79 6.81 -3.50 12.56
C LYS A 79 7.37 -4.52 11.57
N ASN A 80 8.00 -5.58 12.05
CA ASN A 80 8.51 -6.68 11.22
C ASN A 80 7.36 -7.39 10.49
N ASP A 81 6.26 -7.67 11.18
CA ASP A 81 5.09 -8.33 10.60
C ASP A 81 4.47 -7.46 9.49
N TYR A 82 4.30 -6.16 9.75
CA TYR A 82 3.85 -5.21 8.73
C TYR A 82 4.75 -5.25 7.47
N ARG A 83 6.07 -5.20 7.66
CA ARG A 83 7.03 -5.25 6.52
C ARG A 83 6.99 -6.60 5.80
N LYS A 84 6.86 -7.72 6.53
CA LYS A 84 6.76 -9.07 5.97
C LYS A 84 5.58 -9.17 5.01
N LEU A 85 4.43 -8.63 5.40
CA LEU A 85 3.25 -8.62 4.54
C LEU A 85 3.37 -7.60 3.39
N TYR A 86 3.48 -6.31 3.67
CA TYR A 86 3.29 -5.30 2.63
C TYR A 86 4.49 -5.09 1.72
N ILE A 87 5.71 -5.28 2.24
CA ILE A 87 6.94 -5.01 1.50
C ILE A 87 7.51 -6.30 0.91
N TYR A 88 7.76 -7.30 1.76
CA TYR A 88 8.42 -8.51 1.30
C TYR A 88 7.49 -9.50 0.59
N THR A 89 6.17 -9.37 0.75
CA THR A 89 5.18 -10.22 0.07
C THR A 89 4.44 -9.46 -1.03
N ILE A 90 3.67 -8.42 -0.66
CA ILE A 90 2.79 -7.72 -1.60
C ILE A 90 3.60 -6.90 -2.63
N MET A 91 4.44 -5.98 -2.19
CA MET A 91 5.26 -5.15 -3.11
C MET A 91 6.17 -6.02 -3.99
N ALA A 92 6.78 -7.06 -3.42
CA ALA A 92 7.60 -8.00 -4.17
C ALA A 92 6.78 -8.72 -5.26
N ALA A 93 5.59 -9.23 -4.94
CA ALA A 93 4.72 -9.90 -5.91
C ALA A 93 4.22 -8.95 -7.02
N VAL A 94 3.90 -7.69 -6.68
CA VAL A 94 3.57 -6.66 -7.68
C VAL A 94 4.75 -6.45 -8.64
N ALA A 95 5.96 -6.33 -8.11
CA ALA A 95 7.17 -6.11 -8.90
C ALA A 95 7.54 -7.31 -9.80
N GLU A 96 7.08 -8.53 -9.50
CA GLU A 96 7.25 -9.68 -10.40
C GLU A 96 6.38 -9.55 -11.67
N VAL A 97 5.19 -8.96 -11.55
CA VAL A 97 4.17 -8.94 -12.61
C VAL A 97 4.16 -7.62 -13.38
N ASP A 98 4.36 -6.49 -12.68
CA ASP A 98 4.52 -5.12 -13.24
C ASP A 98 5.96 -4.59 -12.99
N PRO A 99 7.01 -5.25 -13.53
CA PRO A 99 8.43 -5.03 -13.16
C PRO A 99 9.02 -3.71 -13.66
N ASN A 100 8.40 -3.04 -14.63
CA ASN A 100 8.98 -1.87 -15.28
C ASN A 100 8.74 -0.56 -14.51
N GLY A 101 8.15 -0.63 -13.30
CA GLY A 101 7.75 0.56 -12.57
C GLY A 101 6.76 1.41 -13.36
N SER A 102 5.96 0.77 -14.24
CA SER A 102 4.98 1.47 -15.06
C SER A 102 3.96 2.22 -14.19
N ARG A 103 3.79 1.75 -12.96
CA ARG A 103 3.00 2.36 -11.90
C ARG A 103 3.80 2.42 -10.59
N PRO A 104 3.72 3.53 -9.84
CA PRO A 104 4.23 3.57 -8.48
C PRO A 104 3.47 2.58 -7.57
N PHE A 105 4.19 2.05 -6.58
CA PHE A 105 3.62 1.31 -5.46
C PHE A 105 3.79 2.13 -4.18
N VAL A 106 2.74 2.19 -3.37
CA VAL A 106 2.75 2.81 -2.04
C VAL A 106 2.35 1.79 -0.99
N SER A 107 3.03 1.77 0.15
CA SER A 107 2.83 0.70 1.15
C SER A 107 1.50 0.79 1.89
N SER A 108 0.95 1.99 2.05
CA SER A 108 -0.31 2.29 2.75
C SER A 108 -0.91 3.58 2.21
N SER A 109 -2.21 3.77 2.45
CA SER A 109 -2.92 5.04 2.26
C SER A 109 -3.65 5.41 3.56
N PRO A 110 -3.32 6.53 4.22
CA PRO A 110 -2.24 7.45 3.90
C PRO A 110 -0.85 6.86 4.18
N SER A 111 0.17 7.54 3.65
CA SER A 111 1.58 7.28 3.89
C SER A 111 2.38 8.55 3.58
N ASN A 112 3.52 8.71 4.25
CA ASN A 112 4.45 9.82 4.02
C ASN A 112 5.33 9.62 2.77
N GLY A 113 5.06 8.58 1.97
CA GLY A 113 5.77 8.30 0.73
C GLY A 113 7.26 8.07 0.97
N ILE A 114 8.11 8.95 0.45
CA ILE A 114 9.57 8.84 0.56
C ILE A 114 10.04 8.86 2.02
N GLU A 115 9.39 9.63 2.89
CA GLU A 115 9.76 9.63 4.31
C GLU A 115 9.41 8.30 4.99
N SER A 116 8.26 7.70 4.65
CA SER A 116 7.94 6.34 5.09
C SER A 116 9.02 5.36 4.61
N ILE A 117 9.54 5.47 3.38
CA ILE A 117 10.66 4.62 2.92
C ILE A 117 11.92 4.80 3.80
N LYS A 118 12.28 6.04 4.14
CA LYS A 118 13.43 6.34 5.02
C LYS A 118 13.23 5.81 6.44
N GLU A 119 11.99 5.77 6.91
CA GLU A 119 11.57 5.16 8.18
C GLU A 119 11.25 3.66 8.06
N ASN A 120 11.70 3.02 6.97
CA ASN A 120 11.50 1.60 6.72
C ASN A 120 10.01 1.19 6.80
N TYR A 121 9.15 1.97 6.16
CA TYR A 121 7.71 1.79 5.95
C TYR A 121 6.86 1.72 7.23
N THR A 122 7.39 2.17 8.36
CA THR A 122 6.73 2.07 9.67
C THR A 122 6.84 3.39 10.43
N ALA A 123 6.43 4.47 9.75
CA ALA A 123 6.59 5.82 10.26
C ALA A 123 5.86 6.02 11.60
N GLN A 124 6.46 6.80 12.50
CA GLN A 124 5.80 7.08 13.79
C GLN A 124 4.56 7.96 13.62
N ASN A 125 4.56 8.83 12.61
CA ASN A 125 3.44 9.69 12.25
C ASN A 125 3.16 9.60 10.74
N PRO A 126 2.43 8.56 10.27
CA PRO A 126 2.13 8.35 8.84
C PRO A 126 1.18 9.39 8.22
N GLN A 127 0.70 10.34 9.02
CA GLN A 127 -0.18 11.44 8.62
C GLN A 127 0.52 12.81 8.79
N ASP A 128 1.84 12.84 8.81
CA ASP A 128 2.57 14.10 9.00
C ASP A 128 2.22 15.10 7.87
N PRO A 129 1.61 16.25 8.18
CA PRO A 129 1.20 17.21 7.16
C PRO A 129 2.39 17.89 6.46
N LEU A 130 3.60 17.82 7.03
CA LEU A 130 4.82 18.40 6.47
C LEU A 130 5.55 17.44 5.53
N SER A 131 5.35 16.14 5.73
CA SER A 131 5.79 15.12 4.78
C SER A 131 4.92 15.22 3.52
N PHE A 132 5.54 15.19 2.33
CA PHE A 132 4.81 15.29 1.06
C PHE A 132 3.83 14.12 0.95
N ASN A 133 2.60 14.38 1.38
CA ASN A 133 1.61 13.36 1.68
C ASN A 133 1.13 12.72 0.38
N LEU A 134 1.00 11.39 0.33
CA LEU A 134 0.19 10.75 -0.71
C LEU A 134 -1.29 11.15 -0.58
N GLN A 135 -1.70 11.63 0.59
CA GLN A 135 -2.99 12.32 0.79
C GLN A 135 -3.05 13.71 0.12
N HIS A 136 -1.90 14.35 -0.14
CA HIS A 136 -1.82 15.54 -0.99
C HIS A 136 -1.93 15.14 -2.48
N ILE A 137 -1.42 13.96 -2.88
CA ILE A 137 -1.64 13.42 -4.23
C ILE A 137 -3.10 13.00 -4.42
N SER A 138 -3.79 12.44 -3.42
CA SER A 138 -5.24 12.20 -3.52
C SER A 138 -6.01 13.51 -3.68
N ASN A 139 -5.62 14.59 -2.98
CA ASN A 139 -6.22 15.91 -3.18
C ASN A 139 -5.87 16.56 -4.53
N LEU A 140 -4.66 16.32 -5.07
CA LEU A 140 -4.25 16.82 -6.39
C LEU A 140 -4.89 16.03 -7.55
N LEU A 141 -5.10 14.72 -7.39
CA LEU A 141 -5.84 13.90 -8.36
C LEU A 141 -7.33 14.25 -8.36
N TYR A 142 -7.91 14.60 -7.20
CA TYR A 142 -9.27 15.17 -7.12
C TYR A 142 -9.38 16.50 -7.88
N LEU A 143 -8.30 17.30 -7.93
CA LEU A 143 -8.23 18.55 -8.70
C LEU A 143 -8.06 18.36 -10.21
N CYS A 144 -7.69 17.16 -10.69
CA CYS A 144 -7.65 16.85 -12.13
C CYS A 144 -8.98 16.32 -12.67
N ILE A 145 -10.03 16.22 -11.84
CA ILE A 145 -11.38 15.77 -12.21
C ILE A 145 -12.42 16.92 -12.08
N LEU A 146 -11.97 18.16 -11.86
CA LEU A 146 -12.79 19.39 -11.91
C LEU A 146 -12.16 20.39 -12.89
#